data_AF-A0A2N1UQX4-F1
#
_entry.id   AF-A0A2N1UQX4-F1
#
_cell.length_a   1.000
_cell.length_b   1.000
_cell.length_c   1.000
_cell.angle_alpha   90.00
_cell.angle_beta   90.00
_cell.angle_gamma   90.00
#
_symmetry.space_group_name_H-M   'P 1'
#
loop_
_entity.id
_entity.type
_entity.pdbx_description
1 polymer ?
#
loop_
_entity_poly.entity_id
_entity_poly.type
_entity_poly.pdbx_seq_one_letter_code
_entity_poly.pdbx_strand_id
1 'polypeptide(L)'
;IPLGGIGKPFLLKDRIYIVQVVERSKPESIDIEEAKGAIREELTARKHEELGKAFSKRMLRENKAIIYDQVLRTLITDDQEKQKKTAE
;
A
#
# COMPACT_ATOMS: atom_id res chain seq x y z
N ILE A 1 10.85 -15.16 -13.98
CA ILE A 1 10.21 -15.43 -15.28
C ILE A 1 11.28 -15.21 -16.36
N PRO A 2 11.60 -16.22 -17.19
CA PRO A 2 12.57 -16.08 -18.28
C PRO A 2 12.16 -14.98 -19.27
N LEU A 3 13.10 -14.44 -20.05
CA LEU A 3 12.82 -13.45 -21.09
C LEU A 3 11.80 -14.04 -22.09
N GLY A 4 10.76 -13.27 -22.44
CA GLY A 4 9.63 -13.72 -23.25
C GLY A 4 8.64 -14.63 -22.51
N GLY A 5 8.96 -15.06 -21.29
CA GLY A 5 8.10 -15.92 -20.48
C GLY A 5 6.88 -15.18 -19.94
N ILE A 6 5.76 -15.90 -19.89
CA ILE A 6 4.51 -15.42 -19.30
C ILE A 6 4.42 -15.96 -17.86
N GLY A 7 4.21 -15.07 -16.90
CA GLY A 7 4.01 -15.41 -15.49
C GLY A 7 2.62 -15.99 -15.22
N LYS A 8 2.45 -16.66 -14.08
CA LYS A 8 1.12 -17.09 -13.62
C LYS A 8 0.25 -15.86 -13.31
N PRO A 9 -1.07 -15.93 -13.53
CA PRO A 9 -1.96 -14.86 -13.13
C PRO A 9 -1.86 -14.59 -11.64
N PHE A 10 -1.82 -13.32 -11.25
CA PHE A 10 -1.87 -12.91 -9.84
C PHE A 10 -2.93 -11.84 -9.64
N LEU A 11 -3.56 -11.87 -8.46
CA LEU A 11 -4.59 -10.91 -8.07
C LEU A 11 -3.94 -9.68 -7.45
N LEU A 12 -4.25 -8.50 -7.97
CA LEU A 12 -3.85 -7.22 -7.40
C LEU A 12 -5.03 -6.27 -7.49
N LYS A 13 -5.49 -5.71 -6.37
CA LYS A 13 -6.65 -4.78 -6.32
C LYS A 13 -7.87 -5.30 -7.09
N ASP A 14 -8.28 -6.54 -6.81
CA ASP A 14 -9.43 -7.24 -7.41
C ASP A 14 -9.38 -7.39 -8.94
N ARG A 15 -8.20 -7.25 -9.52
CA ARG A 15 -7.96 -7.47 -10.96
C ARG A 15 -6.89 -8.54 -11.13
N ILE A 16 -7.08 -9.38 -12.14
CA ILE A 16 -6.17 -10.45 -12.47
C ILE A 16 -5.16 -9.93 -13.48
N TYR A 17 -3.87 -9.99 -13.14
CA TYR A 17 -2.77 -9.56 -13.99
C TYR A 17 -1.97 -10.76 -14.46
N ILE A 18 -1.63 -10.76 -15.75
CA ILE A 18 -0.70 -11.70 -16.37
C ILE A 18 0.45 -10.87 -16.92
N VAL A 19 1.67 -11.13 -16.45
CA VAL A 19 2.87 -10.36 -16.82
C VAL A 19 3.76 -11.15 -17.77
N GLN A 20 4.18 -10.51 -18.85
CA GLN A 20 5.20 -11.04 -19.77
C GLN A 20 6.47 -10.21 -19.62
N VAL A 21 7.61 -10.89 -19.50
CA VAL A 21 8.92 -10.21 -19.42
C VAL A 21 9.39 -9.88 -20.83
N VAL A 22 9.20 -8.64 -21.26
CA VAL A 22 9.62 -8.15 -22.60
C VAL A 22 11.13 -7.91 -22.63
N GLU A 23 11.68 -7.29 -21.59
CA GLU A 23 13.09 -6.94 -21.49
C GLU A 23 13.60 -7.16 -20.06
N ARG A 24 14.84 -7.60 -19.93
CA ARG A 24 15.56 -7.65 -18.64
C ARG A 24 16.81 -6.81 -18.77
N SER A 25 16.80 -5.62 -18.20
CA SER A 25 18.03 -4.90 -17.91
C SER A 25 18.81 -5.65 -16.82
N LYS A 26 20.14 -5.71 -16.96
CA LYS A 26 20.99 -6.14 -15.85
C LYS A 26 20.91 -5.05 -14.77
N PRO A 27 21.01 -5.39 -13.46
CA PRO A 27 21.15 -4.37 -12.44
C PRO A 27 22.44 -3.60 -12.73
N GLU A 28 22.30 -2.36 -13.20
CA GLU A 28 23.43 -1.47 -13.39
C GLU A 28 23.78 -0.85 -12.04
N SER A 29 25.09 -0.83 -11.73
CA SER A 29 25.58 -0.06 -10.59
C SER A 29 25.47 1.41 -10.94
N ILE A 30 24.40 2.04 -10.47
CA ILE A 30 24.19 3.49 -10.61
C ILE A 30 25.08 4.19 -9.58
N ASP A 31 25.75 5.28 -9.98
CA ASP A 31 26.54 6.07 -9.05
C ASP A 31 25.65 6.71 -7.99
N ILE A 32 26.18 6.90 -6.79
CA ILE A 32 25.39 7.42 -5.68
C ILE A 32 24.85 8.82 -5.96
N GLU A 33 25.56 9.67 -6.72
CA GLU A 33 25.08 11.02 -7.04
C GLU A 33 23.91 10.99 -8.03
N GLU A 34 23.86 10.01 -8.95
CA GLU A 34 22.73 9.80 -9.86
C GLU A 34 21.51 9.22 -9.12
N ALA A 35 21.74 8.28 -8.19
CA ALA A 35 20.67 7.66 -7.41
C ALA A 35 20.13 8.56 -6.28
N LYS A 36 20.90 9.57 -5.86
CA LYS A 36 20.61 10.42 -4.69
C LYS A 36 19.24 11.06 -4.73
N GLY A 37 18.82 11.54 -5.91
CA GLY A 37 17.51 12.17 -6.11
C GLY A 37 16.38 11.20 -5.83
N ALA A 38 16.40 10.03 -6.49
CA ALA A 38 15.40 8.99 -6.32
C ALA A 38 15.38 8.44 -4.89
N ILE A 39 16.55 8.18 -4.29
CA ILE A 39 16.66 7.73 -2.90
C ILE A 39 16.07 8.78 -1.95
N ARG A 40 16.38 10.07 -2.16
CA ARG A 40 15.86 11.16 -1.33
C ARG A 40 14.34 11.29 -1.43
N GLU A 41 13.77 11.17 -2.62
CA GLU A 41 12.32 11.19 -2.81
C GLU A 41 11.64 10.04 -2.08
N GLU A 42 12.13 8.81 -2.25
CA GLU A 42 11.60 7.63 -1.56
C GLU A 42 11.71 7.76 -0.04
N LEU A 43 12.87 8.21 0.48
CA LEU A 43 13.05 8.44 1.92
C LEU A 43 12.14 9.57 2.44
N THR A 44 11.93 10.60 1.64
CA THR A 44 11.03 11.72 2.00
C THR A 44 9.59 11.24 2.07
N ALA A 45 9.13 10.44 1.09
CA ALA A 45 7.79 9.86 1.08
C ALA A 45 7.56 8.97 2.32
N ARG A 46 8.51 8.08 2.63
CA ARG A 46 8.46 7.24 3.84
C ARG A 46 8.40 8.08 5.11
N LYS A 47 9.24 9.12 5.20
CA LYS A 47 9.27 10.00 6.37
C LYS A 47 7.97 10.79 6.53
N HIS A 48 7.37 11.22 5.43
CA HIS A 48 6.06 11.87 5.44
C HIS A 48 4.97 10.96 6.01
N GLU A 49 4.96 9.68 5.62
CA GLU A 49 4.00 8.71 6.16
C GLU A 49 4.19 8.49 7.66
N GLU A 50 5.43 8.33 8.12
CA GLU A 50 5.77 8.19 9.53
C GLU A 50 5.33 9.41 10.35
N LEU A 51 5.68 10.61 9.87
CA LEU A 51 5.33 11.86 10.53
C LEU A 51 3.82 12.09 10.55
N GLY A 52 3.11 11.73 9.48
CA GLY A 52 1.65 11.77 9.43
C GLY A 52 1.02 10.88 10.50
N LYS A 53 1.46 9.62 10.61
CA LYS A 53 0.99 8.68 11.65
C LYS A 53 1.28 9.22 13.05
N ALA A 54 2.47 9.76 13.28
CA ALA A 54 2.86 10.33 14.56
C ALA A 54 2.01 11.56 14.92
N PHE A 55 1.76 12.44 13.95
CA PHE A 55 0.92 13.63 14.10
C PHE A 55 -0.54 13.26 14.42
N SER A 56 -1.15 12.36 13.65
CA SER A 56 -2.50 11.86 13.93
C SER A 56 -2.62 11.27 15.33
N LYS A 57 -1.64 10.45 15.75
CA LYS A 57 -1.59 9.88 17.10
C LYS A 57 -1.43 10.95 18.18
N ARG A 58 -0.71 12.04 17.90
CA ARG A 58 -0.57 13.17 18.83
C ARG A 58 -1.87 13.96 18.94
N MET A 59 -2.50 14.30 17.82
CA MET A 59 -3.78 15.01 17.78
C MET A 59 -4.89 14.27 18.51
N LEU A 60 -5.00 12.95 18.32
CA LEU A 60 -5.99 12.12 19.02
C LEU A 60 -5.79 12.15 20.54
N ARG A 61 -4.53 12.15 21.01
CA ARG A 61 -4.21 12.24 22.44
C ARG A 61 -4.49 13.62 23.01
N GLU A 62 -4.06 14.68 22.33
CA GLU A 62 -4.23 16.07 22.79
C GLU A 62 -5.70 16.47 22.87
N ASN A 63 -6.54 15.99 21.94
CA ASN A 63 -7.98 16.26 21.93
C ASN A 63 -8.81 15.28 22.78
N LYS A 64 -8.16 14.37 23.55
CA LYS A 64 -8.82 13.31 24.33
C LYS A 64 -9.84 12.51 23.51
N ALA A 65 -9.53 12.25 22.24
CA ALA A 65 -10.41 11.46 21.39
C ALA A 65 -10.48 10.02 21.92
N ILE A 66 -11.69 9.56 22.25
CA ILE A 66 -11.94 8.18 22.70
C ILE A 66 -12.43 7.40 21.49
N ILE A 67 -11.62 6.44 21.05
CA ILE A 67 -11.99 5.52 19.96
C ILE A 67 -12.73 4.33 20.58
N TYR A 68 -13.99 4.15 20.23
CA TYR A 68 -14.80 3.01 20.66
C TYR A 68 -14.67 1.87 19.64
N ASP A 69 -13.59 1.10 19.75
CA ASP A 69 -13.26 0.02 18.82
C ASP A 69 -14.37 -1.02 18.67
N GLN A 70 -15.13 -1.27 19.75
CA GLN A 70 -16.23 -2.23 19.74
C GLN A 70 -17.36 -1.77 18.81
N VAL A 71 -17.74 -0.48 18.85
CA VAL A 71 -18.80 0.08 17.99
C VAL A 71 -18.34 0.08 16.53
N LEU A 72 -17.08 0.46 16.28
CA LEU A 72 -16.51 0.46 14.92
C LEU A 72 -16.48 -0.96 14.32
N ARG A 73 -16.12 -1.98 15.11
CA ARG A 73 -16.14 -3.38 14.65
C ARG A 73 -17.53 -3.88 14.32
N THR A 74 -18.53 -3.53 15.13
CA THR A 74 -19.93 -3.88 14.85
C THR A 74 -20.40 -3.23 13.55
N LEU A 75 -20.16 -1.92 13.38
CA LEU A 75 -20.55 -1.20 12.16
C LEU A 75 -19.88 -1.78 10.90
N ILE A 76 -18.60 -2.14 10.95
CA ILE A 76 -17.90 -2.75 9.82
C ILE A 76 -18.50 -4.13 9.51
N THR A 77 -18.82 -4.93 10.53
CA THR A 77 -19.38 -6.28 10.35
C THR A 77 -20.78 -6.21 9.75
N ASP A 78 -21.62 -5.30 10.26
CA ASP A 78 -22.97 -5.04 9.75
C ASP A 78 -22.94 -4.57 8.28
N ASP A 79 -21.95 -3.76 7.90
CA ASP A 79 -21.80 -3.27 6.53
C ASP A 79 -21.34 -4.38 5.57
N GLN A 80 -20.44 -5.27 6.02
CA GLN A 80 -20.02 -6.45 5.26
C GLN A 80 -21.16 -7.47 5.08
N GLU A 81 -22.05 -7.62 6.06
CA GLU A 81 -23.24 -8.48 5.95
C GLU A 81 -24.28 -7.92 4.98
N LYS A 82 -24.47 -6.58 4.95
CA LYS A 82 -25.36 -5.94 3.98
C LYS A 82 -24.86 -6.06 2.55
N GLN A 83 -23.55 -5.94 2.33
CA GLN A 83 -22.95 -6.09 1.00
C GLN A 83 -23.07 -7.53 0.47
N LYS A 84 -22.97 -8.54 1.33
CA LYS A 84 -23.20 -9.96 0.93
C LYS A 84 -24.65 -10.23 0.53
N LYS A 85 -25.64 -9.69 1.27
CA LYS A 85 -27.07 -9.87 0.96
C LYS A 85 -27.55 -9.14 -0.29
N THR A 86 -26.78 -8.16 -0.79
CA THR A 86 -27.11 -7.41 -2.01
C THR A 86 -26.45 -8.03 -3.26
N ALA A 87 -25.59 -9.03 -3.07
CA ALA A 87 -24.84 -9.71 -4.14
C ALA A 87 -25.34 -11.15 -4.43
N GLU A 88 -26.33 -11.64 -3.67
CA GLU A 88 -27.15 -12.83 -3.96
C GLU A 88 -28.47 -12.43 -4.63
#